data_AF-X1DJG8-F1
#
_entry.id   AF-X1DJG8-F1
#
_cell.length_a   1.000
_cell.length_b   1.000
_cell.length_c   1.000
_cell.angle_alpha   90.00
_cell.angle_beta   90.00
_cell.angle_gamma   90.00
#
_symmetry.space_group_name_H-M   'P 1'
#
loop_
_entity.id
_entity.type
_entity.pdbx_description
1 polymer ?
#
loop_
_entity_poly.entity_id
_entity_poly.type
_entity_poly.pdbx_seq_one_letter_code
_entity_poly.pdbx_strand_id
1 'polypeptide(L)'
;MIRRINQSINPSRLVVWVTLIGLIVLVLLPTFYLISYVFINWGDVWIEVFDNPIIGDENWRQILKVLFFSFRLSLSAVAFDLIFGVPLAYVLARKQFPGKGLLEDIITLPLVIPTSGFGFATLITWTSVAGIGGFLGMNTGVVSL
;
A
#
# COMPACT_ATOMS: atom_id res chain seq x y z
N MET A 1 5.33 29.85 52.34
CA MET A 1 5.25 28.52 52.99
C MET A 1 4.48 27.57 52.06
N ILE A 2 5.23 26.69 51.39
CA ILE A 2 4.86 25.37 50.83
C ILE A 2 3.65 25.28 49.85
N ARG A 3 3.94 25.30 48.53
CA ARG A 3 3.05 24.80 47.46
C ARG A 3 2.96 23.26 47.55
N ARG A 4 1.80 22.71 47.92
CA ARG A 4 1.52 21.27 47.85
C ARG A 4 1.35 20.85 46.39
N ILE A 5 2.35 20.15 45.86
CA ILE A 5 2.26 19.39 44.62
C ILE A 5 1.47 18.12 44.94
N ASN A 6 0.14 18.17 44.83
CA ASN A 6 -0.69 16.97 44.88
C ASN A 6 -0.91 16.48 43.45
N GLN A 7 0.03 15.69 42.93
CA GLN A 7 -0.16 14.96 41.67
C GLN A 7 -1.04 13.75 41.92
N SER A 8 -2.35 13.96 42.02
CA SER A 8 -3.31 12.87 41.90
C SER A 8 -3.19 12.28 40.49
N ILE A 9 -2.88 11.00 40.37
CA ILE A 9 -2.90 10.27 39.10
C ILE A 9 -4.27 10.49 38.47
N ASN A 10 -4.33 11.26 37.38
CA ASN A 10 -5.58 11.54 36.70
C ASN A 10 -5.96 10.26 35.92
N PRO A 11 -7.05 9.56 36.27
CA PRO A 11 -7.40 8.27 35.67
C PRO A 11 -7.54 8.36 34.14
N SER A 12 -7.97 9.51 33.62
CA SER A 12 -8.05 9.75 32.17
C SER A 12 -6.69 9.69 31.46
N ARG A 13 -5.62 10.24 32.07
CA ARG A 13 -4.27 10.21 31.49
C ARG A 13 -3.70 8.79 31.49
N LEU A 14 -3.96 8.03 32.55
CA LEU A 14 -3.53 6.64 32.65
C LEU A 14 -4.17 5.77 31.56
N VAL A 15 -5.48 5.94 31.32
CA VAL A 15 -6.18 5.24 30.23
C VAL A 15 -5.55 5.56 28.87
N VAL A 16 -5.27 6.84 28.58
CA VAL A 16 -4.62 7.23 27.32
C VAL A 16 -3.25 6.56 27.16
N TRP A 17 -2.41 6.56 28.20
CA TRP A 17 -1.10 5.91 28.13
C TRP A 17 -1.20 4.40 27.92
N VAL A 18 -2.11 3.73 28.63
CA VAL A 18 -2.34 2.28 28.46
C VAL A 18 -2.83 1.97 27.05
N THR A 19 -3.76 2.76 26.49
CA THR A 19 -4.23 2.58 25.11
C THR A 19 -3.12 2.81 24.09
N LEU A 20 -2.31 3.84 24.25
CA LEU A 20 -1.18 4.12 23.36
C LEU A 20 -0.13 3.00 23.41
N ILE A 21 0.24 2.56 24.61
CA ILE A 21 1.17 1.43 24.79
C ILE A 21 0.58 0.16 24.19
N GLY A 22 -0.71 -0.12 24.43
CA GLY A 22 -1.41 -1.26 23.85
C GLY A 22 -1.40 -1.26 22.33
N LEU A 23 -1.66 -0.10 21.70
CA LEU A 23 -1.59 0.05 20.24
C LEU A 23 -0.17 -0.13 19.70
N ILE A 24 0.81 0.48 20.36
CA ILE A 24 2.22 0.36 19.98
C ILE A 24 2.66 -1.10 20.07
N VAL A 25 2.36 -1.79 21.18
CA VAL A 25 2.69 -3.21 21.34
C VAL A 25 1.97 -4.04 20.27
N LEU A 26 0.68 -3.81 20.03
CA LEU A 26 -0.08 -4.55 19.03
C LEU A 26 0.48 -4.39 17.61
N VAL A 27 0.94 -3.20 17.25
CA VAL A 27 1.53 -2.93 15.93
C VAL A 27 2.98 -3.44 15.84
N LEU A 28 3.79 -3.22 16.87
CA LEU A 28 5.21 -3.55 16.83
C LEU A 28 5.52 -5.01 17.12
N LEU A 29 4.70 -5.70 17.91
CA LEU A 29 4.93 -7.11 18.28
C LEU A 29 5.08 -8.02 17.04
N PRO A 30 4.20 -8.01 16.03
CA PRO A 30 4.39 -8.86 14.84
C PRO A 30 5.66 -8.48 14.06
N THR A 31 5.98 -7.18 13.94
CA THR A 31 7.21 -6.73 13.28
C THR A 31 8.45 -7.21 14.04
N PHE A 32 8.44 -7.09 15.36
CA PHE A 32 9.52 -7.54 16.23
C PHE A 32 9.68 -9.07 16.18
N TYR A 33 8.57 -9.80 16.15
CA TYR A 33 8.57 -11.26 15.99
C TYR A 33 9.23 -11.68 14.68
N LEU A 34 8.88 -11.06 13.54
CA LEU A 34 9.49 -11.38 12.25
C LEU A 34 10.99 -11.14 12.24
N ILE A 35 11.44 -10.01 12.78
CA ILE A 35 12.86 -9.68 12.89
C ILE A 35 13.57 -10.71 13.78
N SER A 36 13.01 -10.98 14.96
CA SER A 36 13.57 -11.95 15.91
C SER A 36 13.63 -13.36 15.31
N TYR A 37 12.59 -13.76 14.58
CA TYR A 37 12.53 -15.05 13.90
C TYR A 37 13.67 -15.22 12.89
N VAL A 38 13.99 -14.19 12.11
CA VAL A 38 15.11 -14.21 11.15
C VAL A 38 16.45 -14.35 11.87
N PHE A 39 16.65 -13.65 12.99
CA PHE A 39 17.92 -13.74 13.74
C PHE A 39 18.08 -15.07 14.47
N ILE A 40 17.02 -15.59 15.08
CA ILE A 40 17.03 -16.87 15.80
C ILE A 40 17.28 -18.04 14.84
N ASN A 41 16.63 -18.03 13.68
CA ASN A 41 16.70 -19.10 12.68
C ASN A 41 17.61 -18.72 11.50
N TRP A 42 18.67 -17.95 11.76
CA TRP A 42 19.53 -17.42 10.69
C TRP A 42 20.14 -18.51 9.81
N GLY A 43 20.45 -19.69 10.38
CA GLY A 43 20.96 -20.83 9.62
C GLY A 43 19.97 -21.34 8.57
N ASP A 44 18.71 -21.53 8.96
CA ASP A 44 17.64 -21.97 8.05
C ASP A 44 17.35 -20.90 7.01
N VAL A 45 17.29 -19.62 7.41
CA VAL A 45 17.13 -18.50 6.47
C VAL A 45 18.26 -18.46 5.47
N TRP A 46 19.50 -18.71 5.90
CA TRP A 46 20.64 -18.71 4.99
C TRP A 46 20.51 -19.79 3.92
N ILE A 47 20.21 -21.02 4.34
CA ILE A 47 20.03 -22.16 3.43
C ILE A 47 18.85 -21.87 2.51
N GLU A 48 17.70 -21.48 3.03
CA GLU A 48 16.51 -21.29 2.21
C GLU A 48 16.63 -20.11 1.24
N VAL A 49 17.27 -19.00 1.63
CA VAL A 49 17.34 -17.81 0.80
C VAL A 49 18.53 -17.85 -0.17
N PHE A 50 19.71 -18.28 0.29
CA PHE A 50 20.95 -18.13 -0.46
C PHE A 50 21.52 -19.44 -1.02
N ASP A 51 21.24 -20.59 -0.39
CA ASP A 51 21.89 -21.87 -0.73
C ASP A 51 20.92 -23.05 -0.61
N ASN A 52 19.76 -22.94 -1.28
CA ASN A 52 18.71 -23.94 -1.13
C ASN A 52 19.16 -25.25 -1.79
N PRO A 53 19.01 -26.42 -1.14
CA PRO A 53 19.51 -27.69 -1.68
C PRO A 53 18.89 -28.12 -3.01
N ILE A 54 17.71 -27.60 -3.37
CA ILE A 54 16.96 -27.95 -4.57
C ILE A 54 17.19 -26.93 -5.69
N ILE A 55 17.17 -25.65 -5.36
CA ILE A 55 17.15 -24.55 -6.35
C ILE A 55 18.32 -23.55 -6.22
N GLY A 56 19.25 -23.77 -5.31
CA GLY A 56 20.43 -22.91 -5.10
C GLY A 56 20.06 -21.50 -4.66
N ASP A 57 20.61 -20.49 -5.34
CA ASP A 57 20.46 -19.06 -5.05
C ASP A 57 19.22 -18.42 -5.71
N GLU A 58 18.36 -19.21 -6.37
CA GLU A 58 17.22 -18.69 -7.14
C GLU A 58 16.24 -17.89 -6.28
N ASN A 59 16.05 -18.27 -5.00
CA ASN A 59 15.21 -17.53 -4.06
C ASN A 59 15.72 -16.09 -3.86
N TRP A 60 17.02 -15.92 -3.63
CA TRP A 60 17.65 -14.60 -3.50
C TRP A 60 17.48 -13.76 -4.78
N ARG A 61 17.73 -14.37 -5.95
CA ARG A 61 17.56 -13.71 -7.25
C ARG A 61 16.12 -13.26 -7.48
N GLN A 62 15.14 -14.10 -7.12
CA GLN A 62 13.73 -13.79 -7.20
C GLN A 62 13.34 -12.64 -6.26
N ILE A 63 13.84 -12.64 -5.03
CA ILE A 63 13.63 -11.53 -4.07
C ILE A 63 14.14 -10.22 -4.67
N LEU A 64 15.38 -10.18 -5.17
CA LEU A 64 15.94 -8.98 -5.78
C LEU A 64 15.14 -8.52 -7.01
N LYS A 65 14.70 -9.46 -7.85
CA LYS A 65 13.89 -9.17 -9.04
C LYS A 65 12.56 -8.52 -8.65
N VAL A 66 11.85 -9.07 -7.66
CA VAL A 66 10.56 -8.55 -7.18
C VAL A 66 10.74 -7.21 -6.46
N LEU A 67 11.79 -7.05 -5.66
CA LEU A 67 12.12 -5.77 -5.02
C LEU A 67 12.37 -4.67 -6.05
N PHE A 68 13.24 -4.93 -7.03
CA PHE A 68 13.53 -3.98 -8.09
C PHE A 68 12.29 -3.64 -8.93
N PHE A 69 11.47 -4.64 -9.24
CA PHE A 69 10.19 -4.43 -9.91
C PHE A 69 9.25 -3.53 -9.08
N SER A 70 9.15 -3.77 -7.77
CA SER A 70 8.31 -2.97 -6.86
C SER A 70 8.78 -1.53 -6.75
N PHE A 71 10.10 -1.29 -6.67
CA PHE A 71 10.67 0.06 -6.70
C PHE A 71 10.40 0.76 -8.03
N ARG A 72 10.61 0.08 -9.16
CA ARG A 72 10.30 0.67 -10.47
C ARG A 72 8.82 1.01 -10.61
N LEU A 73 7.94 0.12 -10.18
CA LEU A 73 6.50 0.32 -10.26
C LEU A 73 6.05 1.51 -9.39
N SER A 74 6.50 1.56 -8.14
CA SER A 74 6.15 2.66 -7.22
C SER A 74 6.71 4.00 -7.67
N LEU A 75 7.96 4.07 -8.14
CA LEU A 75 8.53 5.29 -8.69
C LEU A 75 7.80 5.76 -9.95
N SER A 76 7.42 4.82 -10.82
CA SER A 76 6.64 5.14 -12.01
C SER A 76 5.27 5.71 -11.61
N ALA A 77 4.57 5.06 -10.68
CA ALA A 77 3.28 5.53 -10.17
C ALA A 77 3.38 6.94 -9.58
N VAL A 78 4.38 7.21 -8.72
CA VAL A 78 4.62 8.55 -8.17
C VAL A 78 4.90 9.56 -9.28
N ALA A 79 5.70 9.22 -10.28
CA ALA A 79 5.94 10.12 -11.41
C ALA A 79 4.65 10.43 -12.18
N PHE A 80 3.80 9.44 -12.44
CA PHE A 80 2.48 9.64 -13.04
C PHE A 80 1.59 10.55 -12.19
N ASP A 81 1.54 10.34 -10.87
CA ASP A 81 0.76 11.16 -9.95
C ASP A 81 1.26 12.61 -9.90
N LEU A 82 2.58 12.82 -9.95
CA LEU A 82 3.16 14.16 -10.01
C LEU A 82 2.87 14.87 -11.34
N ILE A 83 2.93 14.14 -12.46
CA ILE A 83 2.72 14.72 -13.80
C ILE A 83 1.25 15.01 -14.06
N PHE A 84 0.33 14.14 -13.65
CA PHE A 84 -1.09 14.26 -13.97
C PHE A 84 -1.94 14.65 -12.75
N GLY A 85 -1.71 14.01 -11.62
CA GLY A 85 -2.48 14.23 -10.39
C GLY A 85 -2.28 15.63 -9.82
N VAL A 86 -1.03 16.12 -9.71
CA VAL A 86 -0.76 17.44 -9.13
C VAL A 86 -1.36 18.59 -9.96
N PRO A 87 -1.19 18.66 -11.30
CA PRO A 87 -1.84 19.69 -12.09
C PRO A 87 -3.36 19.62 -12.02
N LEU A 88 -3.94 18.42 -12.05
CA LEU A 88 -5.38 18.22 -11.93
C LEU A 88 -5.90 18.71 -10.58
N ALA A 89 -5.23 18.35 -9.48
CA ALA A 89 -5.55 18.83 -8.14
C ALA A 89 -5.46 20.36 -8.04
N TYR A 90 -4.43 20.97 -8.66
CA TYR A 90 -4.30 22.42 -8.69
C TYR A 90 -5.47 23.09 -9.42
N VAL A 91 -5.86 22.56 -10.60
CA VAL A 91 -6.99 23.09 -11.37
C VAL A 91 -8.29 22.97 -10.59
N LEU A 92 -8.56 21.80 -9.99
CA LEU A 92 -9.75 21.59 -9.17
C LEU A 92 -9.78 22.50 -7.94
N ALA A 93 -8.65 22.71 -7.27
CA ALA A 93 -8.59 23.57 -6.09
C ALA A 93 -8.74 25.07 -6.40
N ARG A 94 -8.29 25.53 -7.58
CA ARG A 94 -8.18 26.97 -7.90
C ARG A 94 -9.19 27.48 -8.92
N LYS A 95 -9.75 26.64 -9.77
CA LYS A 95 -10.67 27.06 -10.83
C LYS A 95 -12.11 26.61 -10.55
N GLN A 96 -13.04 27.41 -11.04
CA GLN A 96 -14.46 27.06 -11.13
C GLN A 96 -14.80 26.95 -12.61
N PHE A 97 -15.24 25.77 -13.04
CA PHE A 97 -15.58 25.49 -14.44
C PHE A 97 -16.80 24.56 -14.49
N PRO A 98 -17.62 24.63 -15.56
CA PRO A 98 -18.77 23.74 -15.70
C PRO A 98 -18.31 22.28 -15.78
N GLY A 99 -18.93 21.39 -15.00
CA GLY A 99 -18.57 19.97 -14.92
C GLY A 99 -17.53 19.61 -13.85
N LYS A 100 -17.03 20.58 -13.07
CA LYS A 100 -16.10 20.35 -11.96
C LYS A 100 -16.58 19.29 -10.96
N GLY A 101 -17.84 19.36 -10.53
CA GLY A 101 -18.40 18.40 -9.57
C GLY A 101 -18.39 16.96 -10.08
N LEU A 102 -18.75 16.74 -11.35
CA LEU A 102 -18.68 15.41 -11.97
C LEU A 102 -17.24 14.88 -12.00
N LEU A 103 -16.27 15.74 -12.29
CA LEU A 103 -14.86 15.34 -12.29
C LEU A 103 -14.36 15.00 -10.87
N GLU A 104 -14.76 15.77 -9.86
CA GLU A 104 -14.48 15.48 -8.44
C GLU A 104 -15.09 14.14 -8.01
N ASP A 105 -16.33 13.86 -8.41
CA ASP A 105 -17.01 12.60 -8.14
C ASP A 105 -16.27 11.41 -8.78
N ILE A 106 -15.87 11.52 -10.06
CA ILE A 106 -15.13 10.48 -10.77
C ILE A 106 -13.78 10.18 -10.09
N ILE A 107 -13.05 11.20 -9.64
CA ILE A 107 -11.75 11.02 -8.99
C ILE A 107 -11.90 10.43 -7.58
N THR A 108 -13.02 10.71 -6.91
CA THR A 108 -13.32 10.20 -5.56
C THR A 108 -13.89 8.78 -5.61
N LEU A 109 -14.52 8.39 -6.71
CA LEU A 109 -15.18 7.09 -6.87
C LEU A 109 -14.28 5.88 -6.56
N PRO A 110 -13.00 5.82 -6.99
CA PRO A 110 -12.10 4.74 -6.59
C PRO A 110 -11.85 4.63 -5.09
N LEU A 111 -11.95 5.73 -4.33
CA LEU A 111 -11.73 5.75 -2.88
C LEU A 111 -12.90 5.15 -2.11
N VAL A 112 -14.12 5.21 -2.66
CA VAL A 112 -15.31 4.64 -2.03
C VAL A 112 -15.55 3.18 -2.43
N ILE A 113 -14.96 2.74 -3.55
CA ILE A 113 -15.05 1.35 -4.00
C ILE A 113 -14.11 0.48 -3.15
N PRO A 114 -14.57 -0.67 -2.63
CA PRO A 114 -13.71 -1.63 -1.95
C PRO A 114 -12.53 -2.05 -2.83
N THR A 115 -11.35 -2.25 -2.23
CA THR A 115 -10.12 -2.64 -2.95
C THR A 115 -10.31 -3.89 -3.82
N SER A 116 -11.11 -4.86 -3.35
CA SER A 116 -11.49 -6.05 -4.13
C SER A 116 -12.32 -5.72 -5.36
N GLY A 117 -13.29 -4.80 -5.24
CA GLY A 117 -14.11 -4.33 -6.36
C GLY A 117 -13.27 -3.59 -7.41
N PHE A 118 -12.34 -2.75 -6.96
CA PHE A 118 -11.39 -2.06 -7.84
C PHE A 118 -10.47 -3.05 -8.58
N GLY A 119 -10.00 -4.09 -7.89
CA GLY A 119 -9.21 -5.17 -8.49
C GLY A 119 -9.98 -5.90 -9.59
N PHE A 120 -11.24 -6.25 -9.35
CA PHE A 120 -12.09 -6.91 -10.35
C PHE A 120 -12.39 -6.02 -11.55
N ALA A 121 -12.71 -4.75 -11.32
CA ALA A 121 -12.92 -3.76 -12.38
C ALA A 121 -11.67 -3.61 -13.26
N THR A 122 -10.49 -3.56 -12.64
CA THR A 122 -9.21 -3.51 -13.35
C THR A 122 -9.01 -4.77 -14.20
N LEU A 123 -9.22 -5.96 -13.62
CA LEU A 123 -9.09 -7.22 -14.36
C LEU A 123 -9.97 -7.23 -15.62
N ILE A 124 -11.27 -6.95 -15.49
CA ILE A 124 -12.19 -6.90 -16.65
C ILE A 124 -11.72 -5.89 -17.69
N THR A 125 -11.28 -4.71 -17.24
CA THR A 125 -10.85 -3.62 -18.11
C THR A 125 -9.68 -4.04 -19.01
N TRP A 126 -8.74 -4.84 -18.51
CA TRP A 126 -7.55 -5.26 -19.25
C TRP A 126 -7.71 -6.59 -20.00
N THR A 127 -8.53 -7.52 -19.51
CA THR A 127 -8.57 -8.91 -20.01
C THR A 127 -9.84 -9.30 -20.73
N SER A 128 -10.93 -8.56 -20.53
CA SER A 128 -12.21 -8.84 -21.19
C SER A 128 -12.39 -8.04 -22.47
N VAL A 129 -13.13 -8.61 -23.42
CA VAL A 129 -13.65 -7.88 -24.59
C VAL A 129 -14.58 -6.75 -24.16
N ALA A 130 -15.27 -6.88 -23.02
CA ALA A 130 -16.09 -5.78 -22.48
C ALA A 130 -15.24 -4.60 -21.96
N GLY A 131 -13.92 -4.75 -21.86
CA GLY A 131 -12.98 -3.72 -21.41
C GLY A 131 -12.37 -2.91 -22.56
N ILE A 132 -11.12 -2.49 -22.38
CA ILE A 132 -10.38 -1.69 -23.36
C ILE A 132 -10.17 -2.47 -24.67
N GLY A 133 -10.02 -3.79 -24.60
CA GLY A 133 -9.84 -4.64 -25.77
C GLY A 133 -10.96 -4.49 -26.79
N GLY A 134 -12.23 -4.65 -26.38
CA GLY A 134 -13.36 -4.46 -27.30
C GLY A 134 -13.60 -3.00 -27.68
N PHE A 135 -13.28 -2.03 -26.82
CA PHE A 135 -13.30 -0.61 -27.21
C PHE A 135 -12.33 -0.32 -28.37
N LEU A 136 -11.19 -1.01 -28.41
CA LEU A 136 -10.22 -0.95 -29.50
C LEU A 136 -10.56 -1.86 -30.70
N GLY A 137 -11.70 -2.56 -30.68
CA GLY A 137 -12.12 -3.49 -31.74
C GLY A 137 -11.40 -4.83 -31.71
N MET A 138 -10.74 -5.18 -30.60
CA MET A 138 -10.09 -6.48 -30.42
C MET A 138 -11.14 -7.55 -30.05
N ASN A 139 -10.95 -8.77 -30.56
CA ASN A 139 -11.78 -9.93 -30.22
C ASN A 139 -11.42 -10.56 -28.86
N THR A 140 -10.41 -10.02 -28.18
CA THR A 140 -9.92 -10.44 -26.86
C THR A 140 -9.62 -9.21 -25.99
N GLY A 141 -9.30 -9.42 -24.71
CA GLY A 141 -8.68 -8.37 -23.90
C GLY A 141 -7.33 -7.91 -24.46
N VAL A 142 -6.86 -6.77 -23.97
CA VAL A 142 -5.51 -6.23 -24.28
C VAL A 142 -4.44 -7.15 -23.74
N VAL A 143 -4.70 -7.74 -22.57
CA VAL A 143 -3.87 -8.76 -21.95
C VAL A 143 -4.66 -10.06 -21.92
N SER A 144 -4.11 -11.12 -22.51
CA SER A 144 -4.65 -12.46 -22.35
C SER A 144 -4.18 -13.03 -21.00
N LEU A 145 -5.13 -13.43 -20.16
CA LEU A 145 -4.89 -14.36 -19.06
C LEU A 145 -5.08 -15.80 -19.54
#